data_AF-A0A426TW96-F1
#
_entry.id   AF-A0A426TW96-F1
#
_cell.length_a   1.000
_cell.length_b   1.000
_cell.length_c   1.000
_cell.angle_alpha   90.00
_cell.angle_beta   90.00
_cell.angle_gamma   90.00
#
_symmetry.space_group_name_H-M   'P 1'
#
loop_
_entity.id
_entity.type
_entity.pdbx_description
1 polymer ?
#
loop_
_entity_poly.entity_id
_entity_poly.type
_entity_poly.pdbx_seq_one_letter_code
_entity_poly.pdbx_strand_id
1 'polypeptide(L)'
;MFDETDRKILRALHYHPRASFRLIGEVAGVSEQTAARRYQALRREGVMRVVGLINPEVHGLARWITRIRCRPDRVAPLADALTRRPDIAYVGLASGGSEIICMIHSPVDAPRDDILLRQLPKAASVLDVSIDLLIHPFGTVGTSEWSGYGGRLTPDQVARLTADRPPAPTGPVLPLTAEDTPLLEALTEDGRTTHTRLAELTGWSKARVARRLDALESSGALAYDVDLLPERLGHHLNATLWLRVAPAHLQRVGEELADHDEVAFAGATSGEHNIMVVVYCRDAEDFYRYLTTQVAAVPCIDSYSVSIRVRRLKQAASLIAHGRLIPP
;
A
#
# COMPACT_ATOMS: atom_id res chain seq x y z
N MET A 1 3.96 -21.36 -10.38
CA MET A 1 4.16 -20.24 -11.32
C MET A 1 2.79 -19.66 -11.58
N PHE A 2 2.61 -18.36 -11.36
CA PHE A 2 1.32 -17.70 -11.57
C PHE A 2 1.04 -17.55 -13.06
N ASP A 3 -0.14 -18.02 -13.48
CA ASP A 3 -0.56 -17.94 -14.86
C ASP A 3 -1.32 -16.62 -15.12
N GLU A 4 -1.72 -16.40 -16.37
CA GLU A 4 -2.45 -15.19 -16.77
C GLU A 4 -3.81 -15.05 -16.06
N THR A 5 -4.43 -16.17 -15.67
CA THR A 5 -5.69 -16.15 -14.93
C THR A 5 -5.46 -15.62 -13.52
N ASP A 6 -4.39 -16.08 -12.85
CA ASP A 6 -4.02 -15.59 -11.52
C ASP A 6 -3.78 -14.07 -11.54
N ARG A 7 -3.10 -13.56 -12.58
CA ARG A 7 -2.87 -12.11 -12.77
C ARG A 7 -4.16 -11.34 -12.96
N LYS A 8 -5.08 -11.82 -13.80
CA LYS A 8 -6.40 -11.17 -14.01
C LYS A 8 -7.26 -11.18 -12.74
N ILE A 9 -7.20 -12.25 -11.95
CA ILE A 9 -7.87 -12.32 -10.64
C ILE A 9 -7.30 -11.26 -9.70
N LEU A 10 -5.96 -11.15 -9.60
CA LEU A 10 -5.32 -10.10 -8.81
C LEU A 10 -5.73 -8.72 -9.30
N ARG A 11 -5.72 -8.49 -10.61
CA ARG A 11 -6.12 -7.22 -11.23
C ARG A 11 -7.56 -6.84 -10.90
N ALA A 12 -8.48 -7.80 -11.00
CA ALA A 12 -9.88 -7.59 -10.63
C ALA A 12 -10.03 -7.20 -9.15
N LEU A 13 -9.21 -7.79 -8.27
CA LEU A 13 -9.19 -7.46 -6.84
C LEU A 13 -8.58 -6.08 -6.56
N HIS A 14 -7.60 -5.60 -7.33
CA HIS A 14 -7.14 -4.21 -7.15
C HIS A 14 -8.22 -3.19 -7.49
N TYR A 15 -8.98 -3.40 -8.57
CA TYR A 15 -10.08 -2.51 -8.94
C TYR A 15 -11.28 -2.62 -7.99
N HIS A 16 -11.61 -3.84 -7.56
CA HIS A 16 -12.72 -4.08 -6.65
C HIS A 16 -12.38 -5.22 -5.66
N PRO A 17 -11.73 -4.88 -4.51
CA PRO A 17 -11.20 -5.87 -3.56
C PRO A 17 -12.25 -6.80 -2.96
N ARG A 18 -13.52 -6.35 -2.90
CA ARG A 18 -14.67 -7.11 -2.39
C ARG A 18 -15.59 -7.69 -3.48
N ALA A 19 -15.22 -7.61 -4.76
CA ALA A 19 -16.01 -8.16 -5.86
C ALA A 19 -16.39 -9.63 -5.63
N SER A 20 -17.60 -10.03 -6.02
CA SER A 20 -18.03 -11.43 -5.97
C SER A 20 -17.14 -12.32 -6.84
N PHE A 21 -16.96 -13.59 -6.46
CA PHE A 21 -16.17 -14.52 -7.28
C PHE A 21 -16.82 -14.82 -8.63
N ARG A 22 -18.14 -14.64 -8.74
CA ARG A 22 -18.85 -14.65 -10.02
C ARG A 22 -18.31 -13.55 -10.96
N LEU A 23 -18.30 -12.30 -10.50
CA LEU A 23 -17.80 -11.16 -11.29
C LEU A 23 -16.32 -11.32 -11.63
N ILE A 24 -15.50 -11.74 -10.65
CA ILE A 24 -14.07 -12.01 -10.86
C ILE A 24 -13.88 -13.11 -11.93
N GLY A 25 -14.66 -14.19 -11.86
CA GLY A 25 -14.62 -15.28 -12.84
C GLY A 25 -14.99 -14.81 -14.25
N GLU A 26 -16.06 -14.03 -14.37
CA GLU A 26 -16.49 -13.45 -15.65
C GLU A 26 -15.43 -12.53 -16.29
N VAL A 27 -14.70 -11.75 -15.48
CA VAL A 27 -13.61 -10.89 -15.95
C VAL A 27 -12.37 -11.72 -16.30
N ALA A 28 -12.02 -12.70 -15.48
CA ALA A 28 -10.85 -13.54 -15.69
C ALA A 28 -11.06 -14.61 -16.80
N GLY A 29 -12.30 -14.83 -17.24
CA GLY A 29 -12.65 -15.84 -18.26
C GLY A 29 -12.72 -17.27 -17.71
N VAL A 30 -13.08 -17.44 -16.43
CA VAL A 30 -13.18 -18.74 -15.76
C VAL A 30 -14.46 -18.86 -14.93
N SER A 31 -14.80 -20.08 -14.49
CA SER A 31 -15.95 -20.28 -13.60
C SER A 31 -15.76 -19.63 -12.23
N GLU A 32 -16.86 -19.25 -11.57
CA GLU A 32 -16.86 -18.73 -10.20
C GLU A 32 -16.08 -19.62 -9.23
N GLN A 33 -16.32 -20.95 -9.29
CA GLN A 33 -15.61 -21.92 -8.45
C GLN A 33 -14.09 -21.91 -8.71
N THR A 34 -13.68 -21.74 -9.96
CA THR A 34 -12.26 -21.65 -10.32
C THR A 34 -11.64 -20.37 -9.78
N ALA A 35 -12.31 -19.21 -9.94
CA ALA A 35 -11.86 -17.94 -9.41
C ALA A 35 -11.72 -17.99 -7.88
N ALA A 36 -12.72 -18.52 -7.18
CA ALA A 36 -12.70 -18.68 -5.72
C ALA A 36 -11.54 -19.60 -5.28
N ARG A 37 -11.37 -20.76 -5.92
CA ARG A 37 -10.28 -21.70 -5.60
C ARG A 37 -8.90 -21.08 -5.80
N ARG A 38 -8.71 -20.33 -6.89
CA ARG A 38 -7.45 -19.65 -7.24
C ARG A 38 -7.13 -18.52 -6.25
N TYR A 39 -8.12 -17.69 -5.91
CA TYR A 39 -7.99 -16.69 -4.85
C TYR A 39 -7.56 -17.32 -3.52
N GLN A 40 -8.23 -18.39 -3.08
CA GLN A 40 -7.88 -19.05 -1.82
C GLN A 40 -6.47 -19.66 -1.85
N ALA A 41 -6.00 -20.14 -3.01
CA ALA A 41 -4.61 -20.60 -3.16
C ALA A 41 -3.62 -19.44 -3.00
N LEU A 42 -3.85 -18.31 -3.69
CA LEU A 42 -3.01 -17.10 -3.58
C LEU A 42 -2.92 -16.58 -2.14
N ARG A 43 -4.06 -16.51 -1.45
CA ARG A 43 -4.14 -16.11 -0.04
C ARG A 43 -3.43 -17.12 0.87
N ARG A 44 -3.72 -18.41 0.72
CA ARG A 44 -3.10 -19.47 1.55
C ARG A 44 -1.60 -19.52 1.39
N GLU A 45 -1.08 -19.26 0.18
CA GLU A 45 0.37 -19.18 -0.07
C GLU A 45 1.01 -17.88 0.46
N GLY A 46 0.21 -16.93 0.95
CA GLY A 46 0.68 -15.65 1.47
C GLY A 46 1.17 -14.70 0.37
N VAL A 47 0.72 -14.88 -0.87
CA VAL A 47 1.10 -14.04 -2.01
C VAL A 47 0.37 -12.71 -1.95
N MET A 48 -0.89 -12.74 -1.53
CA MET A 48 -1.75 -11.57 -1.44
C MET A 48 -2.68 -11.64 -0.22
N ARG A 49 -3.13 -10.48 0.26
CA ARG A 49 -4.21 -10.32 1.25
C ARG A 49 -5.11 -9.17 0.83
N VAL A 50 -6.43 -9.33 0.92
CA VAL A 50 -7.34 -8.18 0.91
C VAL A 50 -7.44 -7.67 2.34
N VAL A 51 -7.28 -6.37 2.52
CA VAL A 51 -7.26 -5.73 3.84
C VAL A 51 -8.19 -4.52 3.84
N GLY A 52 -8.89 -4.30 4.95
CA GLY A 52 -9.58 -3.06 5.24
C GLY A 52 -8.60 -2.05 5.83
N LEU A 53 -8.58 -0.83 5.28
CA LEU A 53 -7.71 0.25 5.71
C LEU A 53 -8.55 1.44 6.13
N ILE A 54 -8.19 2.01 7.27
CA ILE A 54 -8.77 3.26 7.76
C ILE A 54 -8.07 4.42 7.06
N ASN A 55 -8.83 5.37 6.55
CA ASN A 55 -8.23 6.60 6.06
C ASN A 55 -7.67 7.41 7.25
N PRO A 56 -6.35 7.65 7.35
CA PRO A 56 -5.76 8.40 8.47
C PRO A 56 -6.33 9.83 8.60
N GLU A 57 -6.81 10.43 7.51
CA GLU A 57 -7.41 11.77 7.51
C GLU A 57 -8.72 11.84 8.31
N VAL A 58 -9.41 10.70 8.52
CA VAL A 58 -10.57 10.58 9.44
C VAL A 58 -10.22 11.06 10.84
N HIS A 59 -8.98 10.83 11.25
CA HIS A 59 -8.47 11.17 12.57
C HIS A 59 -7.60 12.44 12.56
N GLY A 60 -7.61 13.20 11.47
CA GLY A 60 -6.72 14.36 11.29
C GLY A 60 -5.24 13.96 11.23
N LEU A 61 -4.93 12.70 10.91
CA LEU A 61 -3.56 12.23 10.81
C LEU A 61 -3.04 12.43 9.38
N ALA A 62 -1.81 12.89 9.27
CA ALA A 62 -1.06 12.94 8.04
C ALA A 62 -0.09 11.76 7.92
N ARG A 63 0.38 11.52 6.68
CA ARG A 63 1.36 10.49 6.37
C ARG A 63 2.75 11.12 6.33
N TRP A 64 3.66 10.63 7.16
CA TRP A 64 5.05 11.06 7.24
C TRP A 64 5.97 9.96 6.72
N ILE A 65 6.78 10.28 5.71
CA ILE A 65 7.82 9.39 5.20
C ILE A 65 9.08 9.61 6.02
N THR A 66 9.56 8.53 6.63
CA THR A 66 10.78 8.56 7.44
C THR A 66 11.84 7.68 6.84
N ARG A 67 13.06 8.22 6.77
CA ARG A 67 14.28 7.49 6.46
C ARG A 67 15.20 7.53 7.67
N ILE A 68 15.54 6.37 8.21
CA ILE A 68 16.39 6.24 9.39
C ILE A 68 17.65 5.51 8.99
N ARG A 69 18.80 6.16 9.10
CA ARG A 69 20.10 5.50 8.97
C ARG A 69 20.60 5.12 10.35
N CYS A 70 20.98 3.88 10.54
CA CYS A 70 21.53 3.41 11.80
C CYS A 70 22.67 2.42 11.58
N ARG A 71 23.44 2.16 12.63
CA ARG A 71 24.53 1.18 12.56
C ARG A 71 23.96 -0.23 12.27
N PRO A 72 24.63 -1.05 11.43
CA PRO A 72 24.12 -2.37 11.02
C PRO A 72 23.67 -3.29 12.16
N ASP A 73 24.37 -3.26 13.31
CA ASP A 73 24.05 -4.06 14.50
C ASP A 73 22.74 -3.66 15.19
N ARG A 74 22.21 -2.45 14.89
CA ARG A 74 20.99 -1.90 15.49
C ARG A 74 19.79 -1.90 14.55
N VAL A 75 19.98 -2.24 13.29
CA VAL A 75 18.91 -2.19 12.27
C VAL A 75 17.79 -3.15 12.60
N ALA A 76 18.10 -4.43 12.90
CA ALA A 76 17.06 -5.43 13.16
C ALA A 76 16.22 -5.11 14.42
N PRO A 77 16.81 -4.85 15.61
CA PRO A 77 16.02 -4.48 16.79
C PRO A 77 15.15 -3.24 16.60
N LEU A 78 15.67 -2.24 15.87
CA LEU A 78 14.91 -1.03 15.56
C LEU A 78 13.76 -1.34 14.60
N ALA A 79 14.00 -2.10 13.54
CA ALA A 79 12.98 -2.46 12.58
C ALA A 79 11.86 -3.30 13.21
N ASP A 80 12.18 -4.21 14.12
CA ASP A 80 11.20 -4.99 14.89
C ASP A 80 10.35 -4.08 15.80
N ALA A 81 10.97 -3.09 16.45
CA ALA A 81 10.26 -2.11 17.26
C ALA A 81 9.30 -1.25 16.43
N LEU A 82 9.72 -0.78 15.26
CA LEU A 82 8.89 0.01 14.34
C LEU A 82 7.75 -0.83 13.74
N THR A 83 7.98 -2.11 13.48
CA THR A 83 6.98 -3.00 12.87
C THR A 83 5.78 -3.24 13.79
N ARG A 84 6.01 -3.29 15.12
CA ARG A 84 4.97 -3.46 16.14
C ARG A 84 4.10 -2.23 16.41
N ARG A 85 4.46 -1.08 15.84
CA ARG A 85 3.72 0.17 16.04
C ARG A 85 2.47 0.23 15.17
N PRO A 86 1.28 0.48 15.74
CA PRO A 86 0.03 0.55 14.97
C PRO A 86 -0.06 1.81 14.09
N ASP A 87 0.63 2.88 14.48
CA ASP A 87 0.71 4.13 13.72
C ASP A 87 1.68 4.05 12.52
N ILE A 88 2.43 2.95 12.36
CA ILE A 88 3.35 2.75 11.24
C ILE A 88 2.76 1.73 10.25
N ALA A 89 2.50 2.16 9.02
CA ALA A 89 1.86 1.33 8.00
C ALA A 89 2.86 0.59 7.10
N TYR A 90 4.04 1.15 6.85
CA TYR A 90 5.05 0.53 6.00
C TYR A 90 6.40 0.51 6.70
N VAL A 91 7.10 -0.61 6.62
CA VAL A 91 8.48 -0.75 7.12
C VAL A 91 9.27 -1.60 6.15
N GLY A 92 10.41 -1.10 5.69
CA GLY A 92 11.40 -1.91 4.99
C GLY A 92 12.82 -1.46 5.21
N LEU A 93 13.73 -2.40 5.01
CA LEU A 93 15.16 -2.19 5.06
C LEU A 93 15.67 -1.91 3.67
N ALA A 94 16.49 -0.89 3.52
CA ALA A 94 17.09 -0.46 2.28
C ALA A 94 18.61 -0.29 2.41
N SER A 95 19.28 0.00 1.28
CA SER A 95 20.68 0.43 1.24
C SER A 95 21.62 -0.55 1.94
N GLY A 96 21.53 -1.83 1.55
CA GLY A 96 22.33 -2.91 2.14
C GLY A 96 21.97 -3.27 3.58
N GLY A 97 20.81 -2.80 4.07
CA GLY A 97 20.36 -3.03 5.45
C GLY A 97 20.93 -2.04 6.45
N SER A 98 21.30 -0.82 6.02
CA SER A 98 21.75 0.28 6.90
C SER A 98 20.75 1.43 7.00
N GLU A 99 19.68 1.36 6.21
CA GLU A 99 18.60 2.35 6.14
C GLU A 99 17.27 1.64 6.38
N ILE A 100 16.40 2.26 7.19
CA ILE A 100 15.00 1.86 7.36
C ILE A 100 14.14 2.95 6.73
N ILE A 101 13.24 2.57 5.83
CA ILE A 101 12.24 3.46 5.26
C ILE A 101 10.88 3.03 5.81
N CYS A 102 10.18 3.95 6.46
CA CYS A 102 8.84 3.72 6.99
C CYS A 102 7.87 4.88 6.73
N MET A 103 6.57 4.58 6.81
CA MET A 103 5.50 5.56 6.74
C MET A 103 4.74 5.57 8.07
N ILE A 104 4.58 6.76 8.66
CA ILE A 104 3.99 6.97 9.99
C ILE A 104 2.76 7.86 9.86
N HIS A 105 1.69 7.50 10.56
CA HIS A 105 0.49 8.32 10.71
C HIS A 105 0.61 9.19 11.95
N SER A 106 0.63 10.51 11.78
CA SER A 106 0.74 11.46 12.88
C SER A 106 0.11 12.81 12.49
N PRO A 107 -0.46 13.60 13.42
CA PRO A 107 -0.96 14.94 13.11
C PRO A 107 0.09 15.82 12.42
N VAL A 108 -0.34 16.76 11.58
CA VAL A 108 0.57 17.68 10.86
C VAL A 108 1.31 18.61 11.82
N ASP A 109 0.65 19.00 12.91
CA ASP A 109 1.15 19.90 13.95
C ASP A 109 1.88 19.16 15.09
N ALA A 110 2.03 17.83 14.99
CA ALA A 110 2.80 17.06 15.95
C ALA A 110 4.26 17.57 15.99
N PRO A 111 4.84 17.82 17.17
CA PRO A 111 6.26 18.16 17.26
C PRO A 111 7.09 17.07 16.60
N ARG A 112 8.09 17.45 15.77
CA ARG A 112 8.95 16.48 15.06
C ARG A 112 9.56 15.43 16.00
N ASP A 113 9.90 15.85 17.21
CA ASP A 113 10.44 14.97 18.24
C ASP A 113 9.45 13.89 18.68
N ASP A 114 8.15 14.15 18.62
CA ASP A 114 7.09 13.23 19.06
C ASP A 114 6.71 12.20 17.99
N ILE A 115 6.91 12.50 16.70
CA ILE A 115 6.59 11.58 15.59
C ILE A 115 7.44 10.30 15.70
N LEU A 116 8.73 10.46 16.03
CA LEU A 116 9.70 9.37 16.11
C LEU A 116 10.71 9.51 17.26
N LEU A 117 11.38 10.66 17.37
CA LEU A 117 12.63 10.77 18.11
C LEU A 117 12.52 10.45 19.62
N ARG A 118 11.41 10.82 20.28
CA ARG A 118 11.17 10.48 21.70
C ARG A 118 10.83 9.02 21.94
N GLN A 119 10.39 8.33 20.90
CA GLN A 119 9.89 6.95 20.97
C GLN A 119 10.83 5.94 20.31
N LEU A 120 11.89 6.39 19.64
CA LEU A 120 12.98 5.51 19.21
C LEU A 120 13.69 4.96 20.45
N PRO A 121 14.03 3.66 20.48
CA PRO A 121 14.76 3.09 21.61
C PRO A 121 16.01 3.93 21.86
N LYS A 122 16.23 4.40 23.10
CA LYS A 122 17.44 5.17 23.47
C LYS A 122 18.76 4.44 23.13
N ALA A 123 18.68 3.13 22.90
CA ALA A 123 19.77 2.26 22.49
C ALA A 123 20.00 2.19 20.97
N ALA A 124 19.16 2.81 20.15
CA ALA A 124 19.36 2.89 18.71
C ALA A 124 20.43 3.96 18.43
N SER A 125 21.64 3.54 18.04
CA SER A 125 22.66 4.45 17.49
C SER A 125 22.22 4.89 16.09
N VAL A 126 21.20 5.74 16.05
CA VAL A 126 20.71 6.39 14.85
C VAL A 126 21.75 7.41 14.40
N LEU A 127 22.18 7.26 13.15
CA LEU A 127 23.19 8.11 12.53
C LEU A 127 22.54 9.34 11.90
N ASP A 128 21.35 9.16 11.31
CA ASP A 128 20.61 10.21 10.62
C ASP A 128 19.11 9.86 10.56
N VAL A 129 18.25 10.88 10.60
CA VAL A 129 16.80 10.76 10.44
C VAL A 129 16.30 11.87 9.54
N SER A 130 15.69 11.49 8.42
CA SER A 130 14.89 12.39 7.58
C SER A 130 13.41 12.08 7.78
N ILE A 131 12.60 13.11 8.04
CA ILE A 131 11.15 13.01 8.22
C ILE A 131 10.49 14.04 7.31
N ASP A 132 9.78 13.56 6.29
CA ASP A 132 9.14 14.39 5.28
C ASP A 132 7.64 14.12 5.25
N LEU A 133 6.83 15.17 5.20
CA LEU A 133 5.39 15.07 5.04
C LEU A 133 5.08 14.59 3.62
N LEU A 134 4.24 13.56 3.46
CA LEU A 134 3.62 13.24 2.19
C LEU A 134 2.52 14.27 1.93
N ILE A 135 2.77 15.18 0.99
CA ILE A 135 1.90 16.32 0.69
C ILE A 135 0.76 15.88 -0.23
N HIS A 136 1.09 15.08 -1.25
CA HIS A 136 0.13 14.71 -2.29
C HIS A 136 0.49 13.34 -2.90
N PRO A 137 -0.38 12.32 -2.84
CA PRO A 137 -0.22 11.11 -3.64
C PRO A 137 -0.64 11.36 -5.09
N PHE A 138 0.10 10.81 -6.05
CA PHE A 138 -0.26 10.84 -7.48
C PHE A 138 -0.97 9.54 -7.88
N GLY A 139 -1.71 9.58 -9.00
CA GLY A 139 -2.50 8.44 -9.50
C GLY A 139 -3.81 8.20 -8.75
N THR A 140 -4.42 7.03 -8.97
CA THR A 140 -5.74 6.68 -8.41
C THR A 140 -5.69 6.57 -6.88
N VAL A 141 -6.35 7.50 -6.18
CA VAL A 141 -6.41 7.52 -4.72
C VAL A 141 -7.19 6.31 -4.19
N GLY A 142 -6.59 5.57 -3.24
CA GLY A 142 -7.28 4.58 -2.41
C GLY A 142 -7.05 3.10 -2.77
N THR A 143 -6.28 2.79 -3.81
CA THR A 143 -5.89 1.42 -4.16
C THR A 143 -4.46 1.40 -4.69
N SER A 144 -3.61 0.49 -4.19
CA SER A 144 -2.28 0.26 -4.75
C SER A 144 -2.43 -0.45 -6.10
N GLU A 145 -2.56 0.30 -7.19
CA GLU A 145 -2.84 -0.23 -8.52
C GLU A 145 -1.59 -0.71 -9.28
N TRP A 146 -0.51 -1.12 -8.61
CA TRP A 146 0.72 -1.53 -9.28
C TRP A 146 0.48 -2.58 -10.38
N SER A 147 0.72 -2.26 -11.67
CA SER A 147 0.40 -3.09 -12.86
C SER A 147 1.53 -3.93 -13.42
N GLY A 148 2.76 -3.77 -12.93
CA GLY A 148 3.96 -4.33 -13.54
C GLY A 148 3.97 -5.85 -13.71
N TYR A 149 3.14 -6.58 -12.95
CA TYR A 149 3.03 -8.03 -13.05
C TYR A 149 2.16 -8.53 -14.22
N GLY A 150 1.52 -7.64 -14.99
CA GLY A 150 0.67 -7.99 -16.14
C GLY A 150 -0.80 -8.23 -15.76
N GLY A 151 -1.52 -9.04 -16.55
CA GLY A 151 -2.96 -9.27 -16.33
C GLY A 151 -3.84 -8.10 -16.76
N ARG A 152 -3.45 -7.39 -17.83
CA ARG A 152 -4.18 -6.20 -18.31
C ARG A 152 -5.64 -6.55 -18.57
N LEU A 153 -6.52 -5.72 -18.02
CA LEU A 153 -7.95 -5.80 -18.26
C LEU A 153 -8.32 -4.84 -19.38
N THR A 154 -9.28 -5.23 -20.22
CA THR A 154 -9.84 -4.32 -21.23
C THR A 154 -10.63 -3.20 -20.55
N PRO A 155 -10.82 -2.04 -21.21
CA PRO A 155 -11.68 -0.98 -20.69
C PRO A 155 -13.07 -1.47 -20.27
N ASP A 156 -13.68 -2.36 -21.06
CA ASP A 156 -14.98 -2.96 -20.74
C ASP A 156 -14.94 -3.81 -19.47
N GLN A 157 -13.86 -4.57 -19.26
CA GLN A 157 -13.69 -5.38 -18.05
C GLN A 157 -13.53 -4.49 -16.81
N VAL A 158 -12.76 -3.39 -16.93
CA VAL A 158 -12.60 -2.41 -15.85
C VAL A 158 -13.93 -1.72 -15.56
N ALA A 159 -14.67 -1.30 -16.59
CA ALA A 159 -15.99 -0.69 -16.44
C ALA A 159 -16.96 -1.65 -15.72
N ARG A 160 -16.96 -2.94 -16.04
CA ARG A 160 -17.78 -3.95 -15.34
C ARG A 160 -17.40 -4.12 -13.86
N LEU A 161 -16.12 -4.04 -13.52
CA LEU A 161 -15.66 -4.13 -12.13
C LEU A 161 -16.01 -2.89 -11.31
N THR A 162 -16.09 -1.74 -11.96
CA THR A 162 -16.26 -0.44 -11.33
C THR A 162 -17.68 0.12 -11.44
N ALA A 163 -18.58 -0.54 -12.19
CA ALA A 163 -19.96 -0.09 -12.42
C ALA A 163 -20.75 0.13 -11.12
N ASP A 164 -20.57 -0.77 -10.14
CA ASP A 164 -21.24 -0.70 -8.84
C ASP A 164 -20.41 0.02 -7.77
N ARG A 165 -19.28 0.63 -8.15
CA ARG A 165 -18.43 1.37 -7.20
C ARG A 165 -19.21 2.60 -6.74
N PRO A 166 -19.41 2.81 -5.43
CA PRO A 166 -20.00 4.03 -4.95
C PRO A 166 -19.16 5.23 -5.43
N PRO A 167 -19.80 6.37 -5.75
CA PRO A 167 -19.07 7.58 -6.11
C PRO A 167 -18.05 7.93 -5.03
N ALA A 168 -16.99 8.64 -5.41
CA ALA A 168 -15.99 9.10 -4.46
C ALA A 168 -16.65 9.77 -3.26
N PRO A 169 -16.19 9.51 -2.03
CA PRO A 169 -16.85 10.02 -0.83
C PRO A 169 -16.92 11.55 -0.88
N THR A 170 -18.15 12.10 -0.94
CA THR A 170 -18.41 13.55 -1.00
C THR A 170 -18.89 14.14 0.33
N GLY A 171 -18.97 13.33 1.39
CA GLY A 171 -19.46 13.72 2.71
C GLY A 171 -18.35 14.00 3.72
N PRO A 172 -18.66 14.67 4.85
CA PRO A 172 -17.73 14.74 5.96
C PRO A 172 -17.41 13.32 6.44
N VAL A 173 -16.13 13.12 6.77
CA VAL A 173 -15.65 11.80 7.18
C VAL A 173 -16.37 11.37 8.46
N LEU A 174 -16.89 10.13 8.47
CA LEU A 174 -17.61 9.61 9.62
C LEU A 174 -16.61 9.27 10.73
N PRO A 175 -16.70 9.89 11.92
CA PRO A 175 -15.82 9.54 13.01
C PRO A 175 -16.02 8.07 13.41
N LEU A 176 -14.89 7.39 13.63
CA LEU A 176 -14.88 6.05 14.20
C LEU A 176 -15.20 6.12 15.69
N THR A 177 -15.93 5.14 16.17
CA THR A 177 -16.27 4.95 17.58
C THR A 177 -15.51 3.75 18.13
N ALA A 178 -15.37 3.66 19.46
CA ALA A 178 -14.72 2.52 20.09
C ALA A 178 -15.45 1.18 19.82
N GLU A 179 -16.75 1.22 19.51
CA GLU A 179 -17.52 0.02 19.15
C GLU A 179 -17.14 -0.53 17.77
N ASP A 180 -16.50 0.25 16.90
CA ASP A 180 -16.05 -0.19 15.59
C ASP A 180 -14.77 -1.02 15.64
N THR A 181 -14.03 -1.01 16.76
CA THR A 181 -12.72 -1.69 16.87
C THR A 181 -12.77 -3.16 16.46
N PRO A 182 -13.68 -4.01 16.96
CA PRO A 182 -13.72 -5.42 16.55
C PRO A 182 -14.07 -5.61 15.06
N LEU A 183 -14.85 -4.69 14.49
CA LEU A 183 -15.19 -4.69 13.06
C LEU A 183 -13.93 -4.38 12.22
N LEU A 184 -13.19 -3.34 12.60
CA LEU A 184 -12.04 -2.84 11.88
C LEU A 184 -10.83 -3.78 11.99
N GLU A 185 -10.60 -4.37 13.17
CA GLU A 185 -9.56 -5.39 13.38
C GLU A 185 -9.81 -6.61 12.48
N ALA A 186 -11.06 -7.11 12.43
CA ALA A 186 -11.42 -8.24 11.58
C ALA A 186 -11.22 -7.94 10.08
N LEU A 187 -11.52 -6.71 9.65
CA LEU A 187 -11.28 -6.29 8.26
C LEU A 187 -9.80 -6.04 7.96
N THR A 188 -9.01 -5.61 8.94
CA THR A 188 -7.55 -5.49 8.83
C THR A 188 -6.91 -6.87 8.68
N GLU A 189 -7.46 -7.89 9.35
CA GLU A 189 -7.05 -9.29 9.20
C GLU A 189 -7.50 -9.89 7.85
N ASP A 190 -8.76 -9.68 7.45
CA ASP A 190 -9.30 -10.11 6.17
C ASP A 190 -10.42 -9.16 5.71
N GLY A 191 -10.11 -8.31 4.73
CA GLY A 191 -11.05 -7.34 4.18
C GLY A 191 -12.25 -7.96 3.46
N ARG A 192 -12.21 -9.27 3.18
CA ARG A 192 -13.33 -10.03 2.60
C ARG A 192 -14.13 -10.82 3.64
N THR A 193 -13.91 -10.56 4.94
CA THR A 193 -14.70 -11.17 6.02
C THR A 193 -16.20 -10.97 5.80
N THR A 194 -16.98 -12.04 5.93
CA THR A 194 -18.42 -12.02 5.65
C THR A 194 -19.19 -11.24 6.70
N HIS A 195 -20.33 -10.64 6.33
CA HIS A 195 -21.19 -9.94 7.29
C HIS A 195 -21.67 -10.85 8.43
N THR A 196 -21.81 -12.15 8.17
CA THR A 196 -22.13 -13.14 9.22
C THR A 196 -21.01 -13.22 10.25
N ARG A 197 -19.76 -13.35 9.80
CA ARG A 197 -18.62 -13.45 10.72
C ARG A 197 -18.37 -12.14 11.46
N LEU A 198 -18.52 -10.99 10.79
CA LEU A 198 -18.42 -9.69 11.43
C LEU A 198 -19.49 -9.49 12.51
N ALA A 199 -20.72 -9.95 12.27
CA ALA A 199 -21.81 -9.92 13.26
C ALA A 199 -21.47 -10.76 14.51
N GLU A 200 -20.88 -11.96 14.33
CA GLU A 200 -20.42 -12.79 15.45
C GLU A 200 -19.31 -12.12 16.26
N LEU A 201 -18.32 -11.51 15.60
CA LEU A 201 -17.17 -10.87 16.26
C LEU A 201 -17.55 -9.58 17.00
N THR A 202 -18.50 -8.81 16.46
CA THR A 202 -18.95 -7.54 17.03
C THR A 202 -20.11 -7.68 18.02
N GLY A 203 -20.83 -8.82 18.00
CA GLY A 203 -22.11 -8.99 18.69
C GLY A 203 -23.26 -8.21 18.06
N TRP A 204 -23.07 -7.62 16.88
CA TRP A 204 -24.11 -6.86 16.18
C TRP A 204 -25.01 -7.75 15.34
N SER A 205 -26.20 -7.23 15.00
CA SER A 205 -27.01 -7.87 13.94
C SER A 205 -26.36 -7.69 12.58
N LYS A 206 -26.57 -8.65 11.65
CA LYS A 206 -26.08 -8.54 10.25
C LYS A 206 -26.53 -7.25 9.57
N ALA A 207 -27.75 -6.78 9.87
CA ALA A 207 -28.27 -5.52 9.32
C ALA A 207 -27.52 -4.30 9.87
N ARG A 208 -27.13 -4.30 11.16
CA ARG A 208 -26.30 -3.24 11.74
C ARG A 208 -24.89 -3.23 11.15
N VAL A 209 -24.28 -4.40 10.96
CA VAL A 209 -22.97 -4.53 10.28
C VAL A 209 -23.03 -3.94 8.87
N ALA A 210 -23.99 -4.38 8.05
CA ALA A 210 -24.13 -3.88 6.68
C ALA A 210 -24.26 -2.35 6.63
N ARG A 211 -25.19 -1.78 7.41
CA ARG A 211 -25.38 -0.32 7.47
C ARG A 211 -24.13 0.42 7.93
N ARG A 212 -23.36 -0.13 8.90
CA ARG A 212 -22.15 0.53 9.39
C ARG A 212 -21.03 0.50 8.35
N LEU A 213 -20.85 -0.63 7.67
CA LEU A 213 -19.88 -0.73 6.56
C LEU A 213 -20.24 0.24 5.44
N ASP A 214 -21.49 0.25 4.98
CA ASP A 214 -21.95 1.17 3.93
C ASP A 214 -21.67 2.64 4.31
N ALA A 215 -21.90 3.02 5.58
CA ALA A 215 -21.62 4.36 6.07
C ALA A 215 -20.12 4.69 6.14
N LEU A 216 -19.29 3.74 6.58
CA LEU A 216 -17.83 3.93 6.64
C LEU A 216 -17.21 3.98 5.23
N GLU A 217 -17.68 3.14 4.31
CA GLU A 217 -17.25 3.12 2.92
C GLU A 217 -17.69 4.40 2.20
N SER A 218 -18.96 4.79 2.31
CA SER A 218 -19.51 5.99 1.64
C SER A 218 -18.95 7.30 2.18
N SER A 219 -18.42 7.32 3.41
CA SER A 219 -17.73 8.49 3.98
C SER A 219 -16.22 8.49 3.71
N GLY A 220 -15.68 7.44 3.07
CA GLY A 220 -14.24 7.29 2.83
C GLY A 220 -13.43 6.99 4.08
N ALA A 221 -14.09 6.68 5.21
CA ALA A 221 -13.41 6.32 6.44
C ALA A 221 -12.80 4.92 6.37
N LEU A 222 -13.43 4.03 5.61
CA LEU A 222 -12.97 2.67 5.34
C LEU A 222 -12.79 2.49 3.84
N ALA A 223 -11.59 2.06 3.45
CA ALA A 223 -11.28 1.59 2.11
C ALA A 223 -10.78 0.14 2.17
N TYR A 224 -10.73 -0.52 1.03
CA TYR A 224 -10.11 -1.83 0.90
C TYR A 224 -8.95 -1.75 -0.07
N ASP A 225 -7.88 -2.47 0.24
CA ASP A 225 -6.72 -2.56 -0.63
C ASP A 225 -6.23 -4.02 -0.71
N VAL A 226 -5.32 -4.26 -1.63
CA VAL A 226 -4.68 -5.56 -1.85
C VAL A 226 -3.21 -5.46 -1.50
N ASP A 227 -2.85 -6.04 -0.36
CA ASP A 227 -1.46 -6.33 -0.07
C ASP A 227 -0.97 -7.48 -0.96
N LEU A 228 0.22 -7.30 -1.52
CA LEU A 228 0.80 -8.18 -2.54
C LEU A 228 2.31 -8.33 -2.35
N LEU A 229 2.84 -9.51 -2.66
CA LEU A 229 4.29 -9.76 -2.74
C LEU A 229 4.77 -9.80 -4.20
N PRO A 230 5.39 -8.72 -4.73
CA PRO A 230 5.91 -8.67 -6.09
C PRO A 230 6.95 -9.74 -6.41
N GLU A 231 7.77 -10.18 -5.45
CA GLU A 231 8.79 -11.21 -5.68
C GLU A 231 8.15 -12.57 -5.97
N ARG A 232 6.91 -12.79 -5.52
CA ARG A 232 6.13 -13.99 -5.88
C ARG A 232 5.65 -13.94 -7.32
N LEU A 233 5.55 -12.75 -7.90
CA LEU A 233 5.16 -12.52 -9.30
C LEU A 233 6.37 -12.34 -10.24
N GLY A 234 7.59 -12.53 -9.75
CA GLY A 234 8.82 -12.42 -10.54
C GLY A 234 9.46 -11.02 -10.52
N HIS A 235 9.00 -10.13 -9.64
CA HIS A 235 9.58 -8.80 -9.46
C HIS A 235 10.44 -8.77 -8.20
N HIS A 236 11.72 -9.12 -8.35
CA HIS A 236 12.64 -9.33 -7.23
C HIS A 236 13.39 -8.07 -6.80
N LEU A 237 13.35 -7.00 -7.59
CA LEU A 237 13.95 -5.72 -7.25
C LEU A 237 12.87 -4.73 -6.85
N ASN A 238 12.94 -4.25 -5.61
CA ASN A 238 12.17 -3.08 -5.16
C ASN A 238 13.12 -1.92 -4.87
N ALA A 239 12.81 -0.75 -5.42
CA ALA A 239 13.57 0.46 -5.16
C ALA A 239 12.63 1.62 -4.82
N THR A 240 13.13 2.54 -4.00
CA THR A 240 12.56 3.87 -3.87
C THR A 240 13.45 4.85 -4.61
N LEU A 241 12.89 5.57 -5.58
CA LEU A 241 13.50 6.73 -6.22
C LEU A 241 13.11 7.98 -5.44
N TRP A 242 14.10 8.80 -5.12
CA TRP A 242 13.91 10.12 -4.54
C TRP A 242 14.29 11.14 -5.61
N LEU A 243 13.32 11.87 -6.12
CA LEU A 243 13.49 12.78 -7.24
C LEU A 243 13.45 14.24 -6.79
N ARG A 244 14.18 15.08 -7.52
CA ARG A 244 14.06 16.53 -7.43
C ARG A 244 13.49 17.07 -8.74
N VAL A 245 12.43 17.85 -8.61
CA VAL A 245 11.71 18.45 -9.74
C VAL A 245 11.38 19.89 -9.38
N ALA A 246 11.53 20.83 -10.32
CA ALA A 246 11.07 22.20 -10.09
C ALA A 246 9.56 22.25 -9.76
N PRO A 247 9.11 23.05 -8.77
CA PRO A 247 7.70 23.04 -8.32
C PRO A 247 6.66 23.21 -9.43
N ALA A 248 6.97 23.97 -10.48
CA ALA A 248 6.09 24.18 -11.63
C ALA A 248 5.77 22.89 -12.42
N HIS A 249 6.57 21.83 -12.25
CA HIS A 249 6.43 20.57 -12.97
C HIS A 249 6.03 19.40 -12.06
N LEU A 250 5.88 19.64 -10.75
CA LEU A 250 5.63 18.60 -9.75
C LEU A 250 4.40 17.74 -10.09
N GLN A 251 3.27 18.39 -10.43
CA GLN A 251 2.03 17.67 -10.77
C GLN A 251 2.22 16.81 -12.02
N ARG A 252 2.71 17.40 -13.11
CA ARG A 252 2.86 16.71 -14.39
C ARG A 252 3.79 15.50 -14.27
N VAL A 253 4.96 15.69 -13.65
CA VAL A 253 5.97 14.63 -13.48
C VAL A 253 5.44 13.54 -12.55
N GLY A 254 4.76 13.92 -11.47
CA GLY A 254 4.17 12.98 -10.53
C GLY A 254 3.12 12.06 -11.16
N GLU A 255 2.18 12.63 -11.92
CA GLU A 255 1.14 11.86 -12.62
C GLU A 255 1.73 10.99 -13.72
N GLU A 256 2.65 11.52 -14.52
CA GLU A 256 3.32 10.76 -15.58
C GLU A 256 4.06 9.52 -15.03
N LEU A 257 4.75 9.68 -13.91
CA LEU A 257 5.40 8.56 -13.23
C LEU A 257 4.39 7.59 -12.62
N ALA A 258 3.29 8.09 -12.05
CA ALA A 258 2.25 7.23 -11.45
C ALA A 258 1.61 6.29 -12.48
N ASP A 259 1.59 6.66 -13.76
CA ASP A 259 1.06 5.87 -14.87
C ASP A 259 2.02 4.76 -15.37
N HIS A 260 3.26 4.71 -14.88
CA HIS A 260 4.23 3.68 -15.29
C HIS A 260 3.92 2.32 -14.64
N ASP A 261 4.01 1.24 -15.42
CA ASP A 261 3.74 -0.13 -14.96
C ASP A 261 4.68 -0.56 -13.81
N GLU A 262 5.90 -0.05 -13.76
CA GLU A 262 6.88 -0.31 -12.70
C GLU A 262 6.53 0.39 -11.38
N VAL A 263 5.74 1.46 -11.41
CA VAL A 263 5.46 2.32 -10.27
C VAL A 263 4.30 1.77 -9.45
N ALA A 264 4.58 1.51 -8.18
CA ALA A 264 3.58 1.07 -7.22
C ALA A 264 3.03 2.21 -6.36
N PHE A 265 3.79 3.29 -6.25
CA PHE A 265 3.38 4.49 -5.54
C PHE A 265 4.23 5.67 -6.01
N ALA A 266 3.61 6.81 -6.25
CA ALA A 266 4.29 8.09 -6.44
C ALA A 266 3.62 9.13 -5.54
N GLY A 267 4.43 10.00 -4.92
CA GLY A 267 3.88 11.07 -4.09
C GLY A 267 4.86 12.22 -3.87
N ALA A 268 4.31 13.42 -3.80
CA ALA A 268 5.04 14.63 -3.45
C ALA A 268 5.34 14.68 -1.94
N THR A 269 6.56 15.05 -1.58
CA THR A 269 6.99 15.14 -0.18
C THR A 269 7.54 16.53 0.14
N SER A 270 7.59 16.89 1.42
CA SER A 270 8.14 18.18 1.88
C SER A 270 9.67 18.25 1.91
N GLY A 271 10.36 17.17 1.53
CA GLY A 271 11.80 17.03 1.67
C GLY A 271 12.60 17.65 0.53
N GLU A 272 13.93 17.51 0.61
CA GLU A 272 14.88 18.00 -0.42
C GLU A 272 14.69 17.29 -1.77
N HIS A 273 14.22 16.04 -1.73
CA HIS A 273 13.68 15.32 -2.86
C HIS A 273 12.16 15.40 -2.72
N ASN A 274 11.53 16.18 -3.57
CA ASN A 274 10.13 16.56 -3.45
C ASN A 274 9.17 15.59 -4.14
N ILE A 275 9.66 14.52 -4.76
CA ILE A 275 8.86 13.37 -5.22
C ILE A 275 9.54 12.07 -4.76
N MET A 276 8.77 11.18 -4.15
CA MET A 276 9.14 9.81 -3.82
C MET A 276 8.39 8.85 -4.75
N VAL A 277 9.10 7.90 -5.36
CA VAL A 277 8.50 6.87 -6.22
C VAL A 277 8.95 5.49 -5.76
N VAL A 278 8.01 4.59 -5.49
CA VAL A 278 8.30 3.18 -5.19
C VAL A 278 8.10 2.37 -6.46
N VAL A 279 9.13 1.63 -6.87
CA VAL A 279 9.11 0.82 -8.09
C VAL A 279 9.41 -0.65 -7.84
N TYR A 280 8.81 -1.52 -8.65
CA TYR A 280 9.07 -2.95 -8.68
C TYR A 280 9.52 -3.39 -10.08
N CYS A 281 10.74 -3.88 -10.17
CA CYS A 281 11.34 -4.42 -11.40
C CYS A 281 11.66 -5.91 -11.23
N ARG A 282 11.82 -6.61 -12.36
CA ARG A 282 12.17 -8.04 -12.36
C ARG A 282 13.51 -8.29 -11.69
N ASP A 283 14.50 -7.51 -12.08
CA ASP A 283 15.89 -7.60 -11.65
C ASP A 283 16.62 -6.26 -11.87
N ALA A 284 17.94 -6.25 -11.66
CA ALA A 284 18.78 -5.08 -11.82
C ALA A 284 18.88 -4.59 -13.27
N GLU A 285 18.82 -5.48 -14.26
CA GLU A 285 18.87 -5.10 -15.68
C GLU A 285 17.57 -4.42 -16.09
N ASP A 286 16.44 -4.99 -15.67
CA ASP A 286 15.12 -4.41 -15.85
C ASP A 286 14.99 -3.02 -15.20
N PHE A 287 15.51 -2.87 -13.98
CA PHE A 287 15.57 -1.57 -13.31
C PHE A 287 16.44 -0.55 -14.04
N TYR A 288 17.62 -0.96 -14.53
CA TYR A 288 18.48 -0.08 -15.33
C TYR A 288 17.80 0.35 -16.64
N ARG A 289 17.11 -0.58 -17.31
CA ARG A 289 16.32 -0.31 -18.50
C ARG A 289 15.20 0.70 -18.19
N TYR A 290 14.45 0.50 -17.10
CA TYR A 290 13.41 1.44 -16.67
C TYR A 290 13.97 2.86 -16.44
N LEU A 291 15.09 2.98 -15.74
CA LEU A 291 15.73 4.28 -15.49
C LEU A 291 16.19 4.97 -16.78
N THR A 292 16.78 4.23 -17.70
CA THR A 292 17.39 4.78 -18.93
C THR A 292 16.40 4.99 -20.08
N THR A 293 15.17 4.52 -19.93
CA THR A 293 14.11 4.66 -20.94
C THR A 293 12.95 5.48 -20.40
N GLN A 294 12.08 4.86 -19.59
CA GLN A 294 10.85 5.46 -19.09
C GLN A 294 11.14 6.68 -18.21
N VAL A 295 12.01 6.56 -17.20
CA VAL A 295 12.33 7.70 -16.31
C VAL A 295 13.11 8.78 -17.05
N ALA A 296 14.07 8.38 -17.90
CA ALA A 296 14.84 9.32 -18.70
C ALA A 296 13.98 10.12 -19.70
N ALA A 297 12.84 9.56 -20.13
CA ALA A 297 11.90 10.23 -21.02
C ALA A 297 11.05 11.30 -20.30
N VAL A 298 10.92 11.25 -18.96
CA VAL A 298 10.16 12.22 -18.18
C VAL A 298 10.98 13.52 -18.06
N PRO A 299 10.60 14.61 -18.72
CA PRO A 299 11.38 15.84 -18.67
C PRO A 299 11.25 16.51 -17.30
N CYS A 300 12.22 17.37 -16.97
CA CYS A 300 12.25 18.20 -15.76
C CYS A 300 12.58 17.47 -14.45
N ILE A 301 13.15 16.27 -14.52
CA ILE A 301 13.80 15.63 -13.37
C ILE A 301 15.23 16.18 -13.27
N ASP A 302 15.52 16.96 -12.22
CA ASP A 302 16.81 17.63 -12.04
C ASP A 302 17.88 16.66 -11.52
N SER A 303 17.48 15.76 -10.62
CA SER A 303 18.35 14.76 -10.01
C SER A 303 17.54 13.64 -9.37
N TYR A 304 18.15 12.47 -9.18
CA TYR A 304 17.56 11.38 -8.42
C TYR A 304 18.57 10.69 -7.50
N SER A 305 18.08 10.08 -6.43
CA SER A 305 18.80 9.08 -5.65
C SER A 305 17.96 7.81 -5.49
N VAL A 306 18.61 6.69 -5.19
CA VAL A 306 17.97 5.37 -5.15
C VAL A 306 18.23 4.69 -3.81
N SER A 307 17.18 4.22 -3.16
CA SER A 307 17.25 3.31 -2.03
C SER A 307 16.73 1.93 -2.47
N ILE A 308 17.63 0.96 -2.68
CA ILE A 308 17.24 -0.43 -3.01
C ILE A 308 16.77 -1.11 -1.73
N ARG A 309 15.56 -1.65 -1.76
CA ARG A 309 14.98 -2.37 -0.63
C ARG A 309 15.49 -3.80 -0.61
N VAL A 310 16.08 -4.19 0.52
CA VAL A 310 16.59 -5.55 0.75
C VAL A 310 15.56 -6.44 1.45
N ARG A 311 14.72 -5.86 2.31
CA ARG A 311 13.65 -6.59 3.01
C ARG A 311 12.42 -5.70 3.19
N ARG A 312 11.24 -6.27 2.93
CA ARG A 312 9.95 -5.71 3.37
C ARG A 312 9.55 -6.40 4.67
N LEU A 313 9.13 -5.62 5.66
CA LEU A 313 8.79 -6.13 7.00
C LEU A 313 7.31 -5.89 7.30
N LYS A 314 6.79 -4.74 6.87
CA LYS A 314 5.38 -4.37 7.00
C LYS A 314 4.90 -3.66 5.74
N GLN A 315 3.70 -3.97 5.30
CA GLN A 315 3.03 -3.37 4.15
C GLN A 315 1.57 -3.12 4.53
N ALA A 316 1.15 -1.87 4.61
CA ALA A 316 -0.16 -1.45 5.10
C ALA A 316 -0.58 -2.21 6.39
N ALA A 317 -1.45 -3.21 6.26
CA ALA A 317 -1.99 -4.03 7.34
C ALA A 317 -1.30 -5.40 7.48
N SER A 318 -0.33 -5.73 6.64
CA SER A 318 0.37 -7.03 6.62
C SER A 318 1.78 -6.95 7.16
N LEU A 319 2.16 -8.00 7.89
CA LEU A 319 3.57 -8.32 8.15
C LEU A 319 4.10 -9.25 7.07
N ILE A 320 5.40 -9.21 6.84
CA ILE A 320 6.08 -10.04 5.85
C ILE A 320 7.10 -10.91 6.56
N ALA A 321 6.81 -12.21 6.60
CA ALA A 321 7.65 -13.22 7.25
C ALA A 321 7.85 -14.41 6.32
N HIS A 322 9.09 -14.88 6.20
CA HIS A 322 9.44 -16.05 5.37
C HIS A 322 8.90 -15.99 3.93
N GLY A 323 8.89 -14.80 3.32
CA GLY A 323 8.40 -14.60 1.95
C GLY A 323 6.88 -14.72 1.79
N ARG A 324 6.12 -14.47 2.86
CA ARG A 324 4.66 -14.55 2.91
C ARG A 324 4.07 -13.35 3.64
N LEU A 325 2.93 -12.87 3.17
CA LEU A 325 2.09 -11.93 3.89
C LEU A 325 1.34 -12.67 5.00
N ILE A 326 1.40 -12.13 6.20
CA ILE A 326 0.68 -12.62 7.36
C ILE A 326 -0.10 -11.46 8.00
N PRO A 327 -1.20 -11.77 8.73
CA PRO A 327 -1.88 -10.79 9.58
C PRO A 327 -0.94 -10.09 10.57
N PRO A 328 -1.27 -8.85 10.97
CA PRO A 328 -0.46 -8.03 11.85
C PRO A 328 -0.37 -8.55 13.28
#